data_AF-A0A094RRA4-F1
#
_entry.id   AF-A0A094RRA4-F1
#
_cell.length_a   1.000
_cell.length_b   1.000
_cell.length_c   1.000
_cell.angle_alpha   90.00
_cell.angle_beta   90.00
_cell.angle_gamma   90.00
#
_symmetry.space_group_name_H-M   'P 1'
#
loop_
_entity.id
_entity.type
_entity.pdbx_description
1 polymer ?
#
loop_
_entity_poly.entity_id
_entity_poly.type
_entity_poly.pdbx_seq_one_letter_code
_entity_poly.pdbx_strand_id
1 'polypeptide(L)'
;VDVLLGFTPDNLGNLVRFDEYLDFVLRLILIFGIAFVLPLFLVALNLLGVLSGKSILKPWRTAVFLCFLFTATFTPTPDPITMTLLAIPLCLIYFLSGLFALLTDKRRNRSKDHSLDVSPIQKPEAI
;
A
#
# COMPACT_ATOMS: atom_id res chain seq x y z
N VAL A 1 -47.87 0.87 14.26
CA VAL A 1 -46.42 1.15 14.38
C VAL A 1 -46.12 2.64 14.62
N ASP A 2 -47.12 3.51 14.44
CA ASP A 2 -47.02 4.96 14.66
C ASP A 2 -46.84 5.38 16.14
N VAL A 3 -47.28 4.54 17.08
CA VAL A 3 -47.10 4.79 18.53
C VAL A 3 -45.64 4.62 18.96
N LEU A 4 -44.85 3.80 18.25
CA LEU A 4 -43.41 3.63 18.52
C LEU A 4 -42.56 4.73 17.89
N LEU A 5 -43.05 5.36 16.81
CA LEU A 5 -42.39 6.50 16.17
C LEU A 5 -42.67 7.83 16.89
N GLY A 6 -43.70 7.89 17.75
CA GLY A 6 -44.03 9.07 18.56
C GLY A 6 -43.19 9.28 19.82
N PHE A 7 -42.25 8.37 20.12
CA PHE A 7 -41.32 8.47 21.26
C PHE A 7 -39.89 8.87 20.86
N THR A 8 -39.62 9.12 19.58
CA THR A 8 -38.32 9.64 19.14
C THR A 8 -38.34 11.16 19.32
N PRO A 9 -37.55 11.71 20.26
CA PRO A 9 -37.43 13.15 20.39
C PRO A 9 -36.60 13.68 19.21
N ASP A 10 -37.15 14.61 18.44
CA ASP A 10 -36.50 15.26 17.30
C ASP A 10 -35.28 16.13 17.68
N ASN A 11 -34.84 16.11 18.95
CA ASN A 11 -33.87 17.07 19.44
C ASN A 11 -33.09 16.63 20.69
N LEU A 12 -32.41 15.47 20.65
CA LEU A 12 -31.35 15.15 21.61
C LEU A 12 -30.02 14.83 20.89
N GLY A 13 -29.37 15.90 20.41
CA GLY A 13 -27.93 16.11 20.54
C GLY A 13 -26.97 15.24 19.73
N ASN A 14 -26.52 15.76 18.58
CA ASN A 14 -25.19 15.49 17.99
C ASN A 14 -24.78 14.02 17.85
N LEU A 15 -25.69 13.17 17.38
CA LEU A 15 -25.32 11.87 16.82
C LEU A 15 -25.22 12.07 15.31
N VAL A 16 -24.02 11.95 14.76
CA VAL A 16 -23.75 12.00 13.32
C VAL A 16 -24.85 11.23 12.58
N ARG A 17 -25.48 11.85 11.58
CA ARG A 17 -26.57 11.20 10.85
C ARG A 17 -26.06 9.87 10.31
N PHE A 18 -26.81 8.80 10.54
CA PHE A 18 -26.40 7.46 10.13
C PHE A 18 -26.08 7.37 8.63
N ASP A 19 -26.85 8.11 7.82
CA ASP A 19 -26.63 8.26 6.38
C ASP A 19 -25.23 8.86 6.08
N GLU A 20 -24.86 9.92 6.78
CA GLU A 20 -23.55 10.58 6.64
C GLU A 20 -22.41 9.69 7.10
N TYR A 21 -22.62 8.91 8.16
CA TYR A 21 -21.65 7.93 8.65
C TYR A 21 -21.42 6.80 7.63
N LEU A 22 -22.49 6.22 7.07
CA LEU A 22 -22.38 5.18 6.06
C LEU A 22 -21.68 5.71 4.80
N ASP A 23 -22.04 6.89 4.32
CA ASP A 23 -21.40 7.52 3.17
C ASP A 23 -19.90 7.75 3.41
N PHE A 24 -19.53 8.20 4.62
CA PHE A 24 -18.14 8.34 5.01
C PHE A 24 -17.39 7.01 5.01
N VAL A 25 -17.95 5.96 5.63
CA VAL A 25 -17.31 4.64 5.72
C VAL A 25 -17.17 3.99 4.34
N LEU A 26 -18.22 4.03 3.52
CA LEU A 26 -18.19 3.47 2.16
C LEU A 26 -17.16 4.19 1.28
N ARG A 27 -17.13 5.53 1.35
CA ARG A 27 -16.13 6.36 0.67
C ARG A 27 -14.72 5.97 1.12
N LEU A 28 -14.47 5.85 2.43
CA LEU A 28 -13.18 5.42 2.96
C LEU A 28 -12.74 4.06 2.42
N ILE A 29 -13.62 3.06 2.45
CA ILE A 29 -13.31 1.70 1.95
C ILE A 29 -12.95 1.75 0.47
N LEU A 30 -13.70 2.51 -0.34
CA LEU A 30 -13.41 2.68 -1.78
C LEU A 30 -12.04 3.33 -2.02
N ILE A 31 -11.74 4.41 -1.32
CA ILE A 31 -10.47 5.13 -1.42
C ILE A 31 -9.31 4.22 -1.06
N PHE A 32 -9.42 3.50 0.07
CA PHE A 32 -8.42 2.51 0.46
C PHE A 32 -8.27 1.43 -0.61
N GLY A 33 -9.36 0.83 -1.06
CA GLY A 33 -9.32 -0.21 -2.10
C GLY A 33 -8.53 0.23 -3.33
N ILE A 34 -8.79 1.44 -3.83
CA ILE A 34 -8.09 2.02 -4.99
C ILE A 34 -6.62 2.33 -4.66
N ALA A 35 -6.35 2.93 -3.50
CA ALA A 35 -5.00 3.25 -3.05
C ALA A 35 -4.10 2.01 -2.97
N PHE A 36 -4.66 0.87 -2.57
CA PHE A 36 -3.94 -0.40 -2.44
C PHE A 36 -3.56 -1.05 -3.77
N VAL A 37 -4.22 -0.70 -4.88
CA VAL A 37 -3.90 -1.26 -6.20
C VAL A 37 -2.47 -0.93 -6.61
N LEU A 38 -2.02 0.31 -6.37
CA LEU A 38 -0.68 0.77 -6.76
C LEU A 38 0.45 0.02 -6.01
N PRO A 39 0.50 -0.01 -4.66
CA PRO A 39 1.51 -0.78 -3.92
C PRO A 39 1.53 -2.26 -4.31
N LEU A 40 0.36 -2.88 -4.47
CA LEU A 40 0.25 -4.29 -4.83
C LEU A 40 0.76 -4.54 -6.26
N PHE A 41 0.47 -3.63 -7.20
CA PHE A 41 0.96 -3.70 -8.57
C PHE A 41 2.49 -3.61 -8.63
N LEU A 42 3.11 -2.72 -7.84
CA LEU A 42 4.57 -2.65 -7.74
C LEU A 42 5.19 -3.98 -7.23
N VAL A 43 4.57 -4.63 -6.24
CA VAL A 43 4.99 -5.97 -5.78
C VAL A 43 4.86 -7.00 -6.88
N ALA A 44 3.74 -7.02 -7.60
CA ALA A 44 3.51 -7.96 -8.69
C ALA A 44 4.58 -7.82 -9.79
N LEU A 45 4.95 -6.59 -10.16
CA LEU A 45 6.05 -6.33 -11.12
C LEU A 45 7.42 -6.78 -10.58
N ASN A 46 7.64 -6.68 -9.27
CA ASN A 46 8.85 -7.22 -8.66
C ASN A 46 8.90 -8.76 -8.74
N LEU A 47 7.79 -9.43 -8.47
CA LEU A 47 7.68 -10.89 -8.58
C LEU A 47 7.89 -11.37 -10.02
N LEU A 48 7.37 -10.63 -11.01
CA LEU A 48 7.61 -10.88 -12.43
C LEU A 48 9.07 -10.62 -12.84
N GLY A 49 9.88 -10.00 -11.97
CA GLY A 49 11.28 -9.70 -12.24
C GLY A 49 11.51 -8.45 -13.10
N VAL A 50 10.47 -7.65 -13.34
CA VAL A 50 10.53 -6.41 -14.11
C VAL A 50 11.19 -5.29 -13.29
N LEU A 51 11.00 -5.31 -11.96
CA LEU A 51 11.57 -4.33 -11.03
C LEU A 51 12.34 -5.03 -9.91
N SER A 52 13.52 -4.54 -9.53
CA SER A 52 14.23 -5.00 -8.33
C SER A 52 13.57 -4.43 -7.07
N GLY A 53 13.55 -5.19 -5.97
CA GLY A 53 12.98 -4.75 -4.70
C GLY A 53 13.70 -3.51 -4.15
N LYS A 54 14.98 -3.33 -4.51
CA LYS A 54 15.75 -2.13 -4.20
C LYS A 54 15.24 -0.89 -4.94
N SER A 55 14.77 -1.02 -6.18
CA SER A 55 14.18 0.10 -6.93
C SER A 55 12.85 0.54 -6.37
N ILE A 56 12.09 -0.37 -5.75
CA ILE A 56 10.85 -0.04 -5.03
C ILE A 56 11.13 0.76 -3.76
N LEU A 57 12.12 0.39 -2.95
CA LEU A 57 12.41 1.09 -1.71
C LEU A 57 13.28 2.35 -1.87
N LYS A 58 13.95 2.53 -3.01
CA LYS A 58 14.81 3.70 -3.28
C LYS A 58 14.05 5.04 -3.21
N PRO A 59 12.84 5.20 -3.79
CA PRO A 59 12.03 6.41 -3.66
C PRO A 59 11.03 6.36 -2.48
N TRP A 60 11.39 5.79 -1.33
CA TRP A 60 10.47 5.68 -0.17
C TRP A 60 9.89 7.02 0.28
N ARG A 61 10.66 8.13 0.17
CA ARG A 61 10.18 9.48 0.49
C ARG A 61 9.04 9.92 -0.44
N THR A 62 9.15 9.62 -1.72
CA THR A 62 8.12 9.93 -2.73
C THR A 62 6.86 9.11 -2.48
N ALA A 63 7.01 7.84 -2.11
CA ALA A 63 5.87 6.97 -1.79
C ALA A 63 5.10 7.44 -0.56
N VAL A 64 5.81 7.79 0.53
CA VAL A 64 5.18 8.37 1.73
C VAL A 64 4.49 9.69 1.40
N PHE A 65 5.15 10.57 0.64
CA PHE A 65 4.53 11.81 0.18
C PHE A 65 3.27 11.57 -0.65
N LEU A 66 3.29 10.59 -1.57
CA LEU A 66 2.12 10.23 -2.37
C LEU A 66 0.99 9.68 -1.52
N CYS A 67 1.29 8.88 -0.49
CA CYS A 67 0.29 8.39 0.45
C CYS A 67 -0.39 9.56 1.15
N PHE A 68 0.38 10.49 1.71
CA PHE A 68 -0.16 11.69 2.35
C PHE A 68 -0.95 12.57 1.38
N LEU A 69 -0.47 12.75 0.15
CA LEU A 69 -1.15 13.51 -0.90
C LEU A 69 -2.49 12.86 -1.27
N PHE A 70 -2.50 11.53 -1.43
CA PHE A 70 -3.71 10.78 -1.74
C PHE A 70 -4.73 10.91 -0.61
N THR A 71 -4.31 10.69 0.63
CA THR A 71 -5.17 10.89 1.79
C THR A 71 -5.69 12.32 1.84
N ALA A 72 -4.86 13.32 1.55
CA ALA A 72 -5.28 14.72 1.53
C ALA A 72 -6.34 15.03 0.47
N THR A 73 -6.29 14.40 -0.70
CA THR A 73 -7.30 14.59 -1.75
C THR A 73 -8.64 13.94 -1.42
N PHE A 74 -8.63 12.92 -0.57
CA PHE A 74 -9.78 12.05 -0.36
C PHE A 74 -10.43 12.20 1.02
N THR A 75 -9.71 12.72 2.02
CA THR A 75 -10.27 13.10 3.31
C THR A 75 -11.04 14.43 3.17
N PRO A 76 -12.36 14.46 3.43
CA PRO A 76 -13.16 15.67 3.28
C PRO A 76 -12.89 16.71 4.37
N THR A 77 -12.47 16.27 5.57
CA THR A 77 -11.95 17.14 6.62
C THR A 77 -10.42 17.21 6.54
N PRO A 78 -9.83 18.37 6.25
CA PRO A 78 -8.38 18.54 6.30
C PRO A 78 -7.90 18.64 7.75
N ASP A 79 -8.19 17.63 8.57
CA ASP A 79 -7.69 17.52 9.93
C ASP A 79 -6.45 16.62 9.98
N PRO A 80 -5.32 17.07 10.56
CA PRO A 80 -4.07 16.32 10.55
C PRO A 80 -4.17 14.93 11.20
N ILE A 81 -5.13 14.75 12.13
CA ILE A 81 -5.31 13.51 12.88
C ILE A 81 -5.90 12.44 11.99
N THR A 82 -7.04 12.68 11.33
CA THR A 82 -7.65 11.69 10.42
C THR A 82 -6.77 11.43 9.21
N MET A 83 -6.13 12.46 8.65
CA MET A 83 -5.19 12.30 7.54
C MET A 83 -4.03 11.38 7.91
N THR A 84 -3.45 11.55 9.11
CA THR A 84 -2.35 10.69 9.56
C THR A 84 -2.86 9.28 9.89
N LEU A 85 -4.03 9.16 10.52
CA LEU A 85 -4.66 7.88 10.84
C LEU A 85 -4.90 7.01 9.60
N LEU A 86 -5.24 7.65 8.47
CA LEU A 86 -5.45 7.01 7.17
C LEU A 86 -4.14 6.77 6.40
N ALA A 87 -3.16 7.68 6.51
CA ALA A 87 -1.86 7.55 5.84
C ALA A 87 -0.97 6.47 6.46
N ILE A 88 -1.06 6.24 7.77
CA ILE A 88 -0.30 5.19 8.49
C ILE A 88 -0.49 3.80 7.86
N PRO A 89 -1.72 3.26 7.72
CA PRO A 89 -1.90 1.94 7.14
C PRO A 89 -1.38 1.86 5.70
N LEU A 90 -1.61 2.90 4.87
CA LEU A 90 -1.07 2.94 3.50
C LEU A 90 0.46 2.86 3.47
N CYS A 91 1.14 3.66 4.31
CA CYS A 91 2.59 3.63 4.44
C CYS A 91 3.07 2.26 4.93
N LEU A 92 2.40 1.69 5.92
CA LEU A 92 2.75 0.40 6.51
C LEU A 92 2.70 -0.71 5.44
N ILE A 93 1.64 -0.76 4.64
CA ILE A 93 1.51 -1.70 3.54
C ILE A 93 2.57 -1.50 2.46
N TYR A 94 2.90 -0.25 2.11
CA TYR A 94 4.00 0.03 1.19
C TYR A 94 5.35 -0.52 1.69
N PHE A 95 5.68 -0.30 2.96
CA PHE A 95 6.92 -0.81 3.56
C PHE A 95 6.91 -2.34 3.66
N LEU A 96 5.78 -2.96 4.02
CA LEU A 96 5.63 -4.42 4.01
C LEU A 96 5.85 -4.99 2.61
N SER A 97 5.20 -4.39 1.61
CA SER A 97 5.37 -4.71 0.18
C SER A 97 6.84 -4.67 -0.26
N GLY A 98 7.54 -3.57 0.04
CA GLY A 98 8.96 -3.43 -0.28
C GLY A 98 9.86 -4.44 0.44
N LEU A 99 9.53 -4.77 1.69
CA LEU A 99 10.25 -5.79 2.46
C LEU A 99 10.07 -7.18 1.86
N PHE A 100 8.83 -7.55 1.50
CA PHE A 100 8.53 -8.80 0.79
C PHE A 100 9.24 -8.88 -0.56
N ALA A 101 9.29 -7.79 -1.31
CA ALA A 101 10.03 -7.69 -2.56
C ALA A 101 11.54 -7.92 -2.38
N LEU A 102 12.15 -7.30 -1.36
CA LEU A 102 13.56 -7.51 -1.01
C LEU A 102 13.88 -8.97 -0.62
N LEU A 103 13.01 -9.58 0.19
CA LEU A 103 13.17 -10.98 0.62
C LEU A 103 13.14 -11.94 -0.58
N THR A 104 12.24 -11.66 -1.54
CA THR A 104 12.09 -12.43 -2.78
C THR A 104 13.29 -12.24 -3.70
N ASP A 105 13.76 -11.00 -3.87
CA ASP A 105 14.93 -10.66 -4.70
C ASP A 105 16.23 -11.29 -4.14
N LYS A 106 16.40 -11.31 -2.81
CA LYS A 106 17.54 -11.96 -2.14
C LYS A 106 17.60 -13.47 -2.38
N ARG A 107 16.43 -14.14 -2.44
CA ARG A 107 16.36 -15.57 -2.81
C ARG A 107 16.77 -15.82 -4.26
N ARG A 108 16.36 -14.93 -5.18
CA ARG A 108 16.66 -15.07 -6.61
C ARG A 108 18.15 -14.84 -6.94
N ASN A 109 18.81 -13.89 -6.26
CA ASN A 109 20.24 -13.63 -6.49
C ASN A 109 21.14 -14.78 -6.03
N ARG A 110 20.76 -15.56 -5.01
CA ARG A 110 21.51 -16.76 -4.61
C ARG A 110 21.56 -17.85 -5.70
N SER A 111 20.52 -17.96 -6.53
CA SER A 111 20.48 -18.95 -7.61
C SER A 111 21.27 -18.52 -8.85
N LYS A 112 21.48 -17.21 -9.08
CA LYS A 112 22.26 -16.72 -10.22
C LYS A 112 23.78 -16.81 -10.00
N ASP A 113 24.23 -16.66 -8.76
CA ASP A 113 25.65 -16.73 -8.41
C ASP A 113 26.24 -18.14 -8.60
N HIS A 114 25.43 -19.18 -8.37
CA HIS A 114 25.84 -20.58 -8.53
C HIS A 114 26.03 -21.02 -9.99
N SER A 115 25.48 -20.28 -10.96
CA SER A 115 25.59 -20.59 -12.40
C SER A 115 26.75 -19.89 -13.10
N LEU A 116 27.47 -18.97 -12.44
CA LEU A 116 28.58 -18.21 -13.04
C LEU A 116 29.97 -18.78 -12.70
N ASP A 117 30.04 -19.79 -11.83
CA ASP A 117 31.30 -20.46 -11.43
C ASP A 117 31.59 -21.74 -12.24
N VAL A 118 30.72 -22.10 -13.20
CA VAL A 118 30.92 -23.27 -14.07
C VAL A 118 31.43 -22.81 -15.44
N SER A 119 32.69 -22.38 -15.51
CA SER A 119 33.52 -22.54 -16.72
C SER A 119 35.01 -22.41 -16.41
N PRO A 120 35.67 -23.49 -15.94
CA PRO A 120 37.06 -23.71 -16.24
C PRO A 120 37.15 -24.36 -17.63
N ILE A 121 37.10 -23.58 -18.71
CA ILE A 121 37.64 -24.04 -19.99
C ILE A 121 39.06 -23.52 -20.08
N GLN A 122 39.95 -24.29 -19.45
CA GLN A 122 41.35 -24.41 -19.82
C GLN A 122 41.43 -24.46 -21.36
N LYS A 123 41.95 -23.41 -22.00
CA LYS A 123 42.38 -23.52 -23.40
C LYS A 123 43.64 -24.38 -23.39
N PRO A 124 43.69 -25.49 -24.14
CA PRO A 124 44.90 -26.29 -24.21
C PRO A 124 45.98 -25.44 -24.84
N GLU A 125 47.16 -25.48 -24.24
CA GLU A 125 48.38 -24.89 -24.74
C GLU A 125 48.61 -25.45 -26.16
N ALA A 126 48.47 -24.59 -27.16
CA ALA A 126 48.84 -24.90 -28.52
C ALA A 126 50.30 -24.49 -28.70
N ILE A 127 51.11 -25.52 -28.92
CA ILE A 127 52.55 -25.57 -29.21
C ILE A 127 52.92 -24.60 -30.35
#